data_AF-A0AAP6VEQ9-F1
#
_entry.id   AF-A0AAP6VEQ9-F1
#
_cell.length_a   1.000
_cell.length_b   1.000
_cell.length_c   1.000
_cell.angle_alpha   90.00
_cell.angle_beta   90.00
_cell.angle_gamma   90.00
#
_symmetry.space_group_name_H-M   'P 1'
#
loop_
_entity.id
_entity.type
_entity.pdbx_description
1 polymer ?
#
loop_
_entity_poly.entity_id
_entity_poly.type
_entity_poly.pdbx_seq_one_letter_code
_entity_poly.pdbx_strand_id
1 'polypeptide(L)' 'MKNQHEIIGAAVERVINSRGIVDRDTIAQEIMRDFIRISRANASVDERKSYEKAMMFVSPGRLE' A
#
# COMPACT_ATOMS: atom_id res chain seq x y z
N MET A 1 -15.19 -0.92 -3.33
CA MET A 1 -13.77 -1.18 -3.62
C MET A 1 -12.95 -0.10 -2.96
N LYS A 2 -11.84 -0.46 -2.28
CA LYS A 2 -10.96 0.54 -1.68
C LYS A 2 -10.22 1.31 -2.79
N ASN A 3 -10.17 2.63 -2.68
CA ASN A 3 -9.35 3.48 -3.52
C ASN A 3 -7.92 3.62 -2.95
N GLN A 4 -7.02 4.27 -3.69
CA GLN A 4 -5.62 4.43 -3.29
C GLN A 4 -5.44 5.18 -1.96
N HIS A 5 -6.30 6.15 -1.64
CA HIS A 5 -6.21 6.93 -0.41
C HIS A 5 -6.60 6.08 0.81
N GLU A 6 -7.61 5.23 0.68
CA GLU A 6 -8.01 4.29 1.73
C GLU A 6 -6.92 3.25 2.00
N ILE A 7 -6.21 2.79 0.96
CA ILE A 7 -5.07 1.89 1.09
C ILE A 7 -3.92 2.56 1.85
N ILE A 8 -3.56 3.79 1.47
CA ILE A 8 -2.52 4.57 2.14
C ILE A 8 -2.90 4.83 3.60
N GLY A 9 -4.15 5.25 3.87
CA GLY A 9 -4.64 5.51 5.23
C GLY A 9 -4.55 4.28 6.11
N ALA A 10 -4.97 3.11 5.61
CA ALA A 10 -4.86 1.85 6.36
C ALA A 10 -3.40 1.44 6.62
N ALA A 11 -2.48 1.71 5.69
CA ALA A 11 -1.06 1.48 5.90
C ALA A 11 -0.50 2.42 6.98
N VAL A 12 -0.82 3.72 6.92
CA VAL A 12 -0.40 4.70 7.93
C VAL A 12 -0.89 4.31 9.33
N GLU A 13 -2.16 3.92 9.46
CA GLU A 13 -2.75 3.49 10.73
C GLU A 13 -1.98 2.30 11.33
N ARG A 14 -1.63 1.29 10.51
CA ARG A 14 -0.81 0.16 10.96
C ARG A 14 0.59 0.56 11.39
N VAL A 15 1.22 1.49 10.67
CA VAL A 15 2.56 2.00 11.03
C VAL A 15 2.52 2.73 12.37
N ILE A 16 1.53 3.59 12.58
CA ILE A 16 1.31 4.29 13.86
C ILE A 16 1.17 3.26 14.99
N ASN A 17 0.31 2.26 14.81
CA ASN A 17 0.01 1.27 15.84
C ASN A 17 1.16 0.29 16.12
N SER A 18 2.09 0.09 15.19
CA SER A 18 3.17 -0.90 15.33
C SER A 18 4.52 -0.30 15.70
N ARG A 19 4.84 0.91 15.22
CA ARG A 19 6.18 1.50 15.35
C ARG A 19 6.17 2.89 15.98
N GLY A 20 5.05 3.61 15.98
CA GLY A 20 4.94 4.98 16.51
C GLY A 20 5.66 6.05 15.69
N ILE A 21 6.43 5.68 14.64
CA ILE A 21 7.10 6.60 13.72
C ILE A 21 6.57 6.34 12.32
N VAL A 22 6.05 7.39 11.70
CA VAL A 22 5.48 7.35 10.35
C VAL A 22 6.48 7.94 9.37
N ASP A 23 7.09 7.07 8.57
CA ASP A 23 7.92 7.46 7.43
C ASP A 23 7.43 6.82 6.13
N ARG A 24 7.81 7.44 5.03
CA ARG A 24 7.34 7.07 3.69
C ARG A 24 7.78 5.66 3.27
N ASP A 25 8.98 5.23 3.64
CA ASP A 25 9.48 3.90 3.30
C ASP A 25 8.74 2.81 4.05
N THR A 26 8.45 3.02 5.33
CA THR A 26 7.67 2.09 6.13
C THR A 26 6.24 1.96 5.61
N ILE A 27 5.60 3.07 5.21
CA ILE A 27 4.27 3.02 4.56
C ILE A 27 4.35 2.23 3.25
N ALA A 28 5.37 2.49 2.41
CA ALA A 28 5.55 1.77 1.15
C ALA A 28 5.73 0.25 1.37
N GLN A 29 6.47 -0.15 2.40
CA GLN A 29 6.64 -1.56 2.77
C GLN A 29 5.31 -2.21 3.16
N GLU A 30 4.48 -1.52 3.95
CA GLU A 30 3.16 -2.01 4.35
C GLU A 30 2.20 -2.17 3.16
N ILE A 31 2.18 -1.21 2.24
CA ILE A 31 1.36 -1.29 1.01
C ILE A 31 1.87 -2.44 0.12
N MET A 32 3.19 -2.59 -0.05
CA MET A 32 3.77 -3.67 -0.84
C MET A 32 3.44 -5.06 -0.26
N ARG A 33 3.46 -5.18 1.08
CA ARG A 33 3.08 -6.42 1.77
C ARG A 33 1.64 -6.82 1.48
N ASP A 34 0.72 -5.85 1.54
CA ASP A 34 -0.68 -6.09 1.18
C ASP A 34 -0.83 -6.45 -0.31
N PHE A 35 -0.11 -5.76 -1.19
CA PHE A 35 -0.13 -6.06 -2.62
C PHE A 35 0.32 -7.50 -2.93
N ILE A 36 1.39 -7.98 -2.28
CA ILE A 36 1.84 -9.38 -2.41
C ILE A 36 0.76 -10.34 -1.89
N ARG A 37 0.13 -10.02 -0.77
CA ARG A 37 -0.93 -10.84 -0.17
C ARG A 37 -2.13 -10.98 -1.10
N ILE A 38 -2.63 -9.87 -1.65
CA ILE A 38 -3.81 -9.89 -2.53
C ILE A 38 -3.49 -10.54 -3.89
N SER A 39 -2.27 -10.37 -4.38
CA SER A 39 -1.82 -10.98 -5.65
C SER A 39 -1.81 -12.50 -5.58
N ARG A 40 -1.61 -13.08 -4.39
CA ARG A 40 -1.74 -14.53 -4.15
C ARG A 40 -3.18 -15.01 -3.99
N ALA A 41 -4.12 -14.10 -3.70
CA ALA A 41 -5.50 -14.42 -3.35
C ALA A 41 -6.50 -14.27 -4.53
N ASN A 42 -6.02 -14.28 -5.78
CA ASN A 42 -6.84 -14.04 -6.97
C ASN A 42 -7.58 -12.68 -6.96
N ALA A 43 -6.96 -11.64 -6.42
CA ALA A 43 -7.53 -10.29 -6.47
C ALA A 43 -7.81 -9.81 -7.90
N SER A 44 -8.87 -9.00 -8.03
CA SER A 44 -9.28 -8.44 -9.32
C SER A 44 -8.22 -7.50 -9.89
N VAL A 45 -8.26 -7.26 -11.20
CA VAL A 45 -7.35 -6.32 -11.87
C VAL A 45 -7.49 -4.91 -11.29
N ASP A 46 -8.71 -4.48 -11.00
CA ASP A 46 -8.93 -3.14 -10.45
C ASP A 46 -8.42 -3.00 -9.02
N GLU A 47 -8.54 -4.06 -8.21
CA GLU A 47 -7.97 -4.07 -6.87
C GLU A 47 -6.45 -3.95 -6.93
N ARG A 48 -5.78 -4.71 -7.81
CA ARG A 48 -4.33 -4.60 -8.03
C ARG A 48 -3.91 -3.19 -8.46
N LYS A 49 -4.65 -2.59 -9.41
CA LYS A 49 -4.41 -1.20 -9.86
C LYS A 49 -4.53 -0.18 -8.73
N SER A 50 -5.44 -0.37 -7.77
CA SER A 50 -5.55 0.53 -6.61
C SER A 50 -4.29 0.50 -5.74
N TYR A 51 -3.67 -0.68 -5.55
CA TYR A 51 -2.41 -0.81 -4.81
C TYR A 51 -1.22 -0.25 -5.60
N GLU A 52 -1.14 -0.49 -6.91
CA GLU A 52 -0.11 0.11 -7.77
C GLU A 52 -0.14 1.64 -7.72
N LYS A 53 -1.34 2.23 -7.83
CA LYS A 53 -1.54 3.68 -7.67
C LYS A 53 -1.11 4.16 -6.29
N ALA A 54 -1.49 3.46 -5.23
CA ALA A 54 -1.07 3.79 -3.87
C ALA A 54 0.46 3.79 -3.73
N MET A 55 1.13 2.79 -4.32
CA MET A 55 2.59 2.72 -4.37
C MET A 55 3.21 3.87 -5.16
N MET A 56 2.66 4.27 -6.30
CA MET A 56 3.15 5.45 -7.05
C MET A 56 3.07 6.75 -6.23
N PHE A 57 2.01 6.94 -5.44
CA PHE A 57 1.88 8.13 -4.59
C PHE A 57 2.90 8.16 -3.44
N VAL A 58 3.16 6.99 -2.83
CA VAL A 58 4.05 6.89 -1.67
C VAL A 58 5.51 6.76 -2.10
N SER A 59 5.81 6.11 -3.22
CA SER A 59 7.17 5.84 -3.69
C SER A 59 7.26 5.89 -5.23
N PRO A 60 7.22 7.11 -5.81
CA PRO A 60 7.09 7.29 -7.27
C PRO A 60 8.24 6.71 -8.09
N GLY A 61 9.43 6.49 -7.52
CA GLY A 61 10.61 5.95 -8.23
C GLY A 61 10.89 4.46 -8.00
N ARG A 62 9.95 3.70 -7.42
CA ARG A 62 10.18 2.28 -7.02
C ARG A 62 9.54 1.26 -7.95
N LEU A 63 8.78 1.72 -8.94
CA LEU A 63 8.03 0.90 -9.90
C LEU A 63 8.52 1.07 -11.34
N GLU A 64 9.61 1.82 -11.55
CA GLU A 64 10.34 1.92 -12.82
C GLU A 64 11.27 0.72 -13.04
#